data_AF-L0RUI2-F1
#
_entry.id   AF-L0RUI2-F1
#
_cell.length_a   1.000
_cell.length_b   1.000
_cell.length_c   1.000
_cell.angle_alpha   90.00
_cell.angle_beta   90.00
_cell.angle_gamma   90.00
#
_symmetry.space_group_name_H-M   'P 1'
#
loop_
_entity.id
_entity.type
_entity.pdbx_description
1 polymer ?
#
loop_
_entity_poly.entity_id
_entity_poly.type
_entity_poly.pdbx_seq_one_letter_code
_entity_poly.pdbx_strand_id
1 'polypeptide(L)'
;MNQIKIKNNDKLKAKFKLFVNGVELENYTKEQEVVIGKNQYLPNFDDFLIGRKLKSKLEIKVFFPKNYSIAEIAGKKSIIELSDVELISNNNYEEIEKLKNQVSLLETKLATKELEIYNINNTFKNKASEFSKKTQEKIEQVTSEYNEKLIVEKNEIKKYALQSFLESFAIPFNNFISAISAGQNSPTQEVQNYCLGFNIVSKQFENLLEENGVQLIRPELNTEFNPEFQEAIDFKEDSESHNKILKVVRLGFSLNGRVVVPASVILSKKISN
;
A
#
# COMPACT_ATOMS: atom_id res chain seq x y z
N MET A 1 56.53 3.71 -47.10
CA MET A 1 55.78 2.45 -47.21
C MET A 1 56.52 1.37 -46.44
N ASN A 2 55.99 0.95 -45.29
CA ASN A 2 56.58 -0.10 -44.49
C ASN A 2 56.46 -1.44 -45.23
N GLN A 3 57.59 -2.04 -45.56
CA GLN A 3 57.65 -3.32 -46.26
C GLN A 3 57.42 -4.45 -45.25
N ILE A 4 56.27 -5.13 -45.33
CA ILE A 4 55.96 -6.30 -44.50
C ILE A 4 57.00 -7.38 -44.81
N LYS A 5 57.70 -7.86 -43.78
CA LYS A 5 58.62 -9.00 -43.88
C LYS A 5 57.90 -10.26 -43.42
N ILE A 6 58.13 -11.36 -44.13
CA ILE A 6 57.59 -12.67 -43.78
C ILE A 6 58.24 -13.14 -42.47
N LYS A 7 57.43 -13.54 -41.49
CA LYS A 7 57.84 -14.04 -40.17
C LYS A 7 57.47 -15.50 -39.98
N ASN A 8 58.12 -16.13 -39.01
CA ASN A 8 57.74 -17.46 -38.54
C ASN A 8 56.29 -17.44 -38.02
N ASN A 9 55.52 -18.50 -38.27
CA ASN A 9 54.06 -18.63 -38.05
C ASN A 9 53.13 -17.76 -38.92
N ASP A 10 53.65 -16.99 -39.89
CA ASP A 10 52.77 -16.34 -40.86
C ASP A 10 52.08 -17.39 -41.74
N LYS A 11 50.76 -17.22 -41.96
CA LYS A 11 50.00 -18.04 -42.91
C LYS A 11 49.99 -17.35 -44.27
N LEU A 12 50.63 -17.99 -45.24
CA LEU A 12 50.74 -17.50 -46.62
C LEU A 12 49.91 -18.34 -47.56
N LYS A 13 49.15 -17.68 -48.43
CA LYS A 13 48.52 -18.31 -49.59
C LYS A 13 49.32 -17.89 -50.83
N ALA A 14 49.75 -18.86 -51.63
CA ALA A 14 50.50 -18.58 -52.86
C ALA A 14 50.38 -19.74 -53.87
N LYS A 15 50.66 -19.42 -55.13
CA LYS A 15 50.90 -20.40 -56.21
C LYS A 15 52.38 -20.71 -56.28
N PHE A 16 52.75 -21.92 -55.88
CA PHE A 16 54.13 -22.40 -55.88
C PHE A 16 54.44 -23.09 -57.21
N LYS A 17 55.61 -22.83 -57.79
CA LYS A 17 56.17 -23.56 -58.94
C LYS A 17 57.62 -23.94 -58.66
N LEU A 18 58.00 -25.18 -58.98
CA LEU A 18 59.36 -25.68 -58.79
C LEU A 18 59.98 -26.09 -60.12
N PHE A 19 61.13 -25.50 -60.43
CA PHE A 19 61.95 -25.82 -61.60
C PHE A 19 63.27 -26.45 -61.15
N VAL A 20 63.67 -27.56 -61.77
CA VAL A 20 64.92 -28.27 -61.47
C VAL A 20 65.68 -28.48 -62.76
N ASN A 21 66.91 -27.96 -62.84
CA ASN A 21 67.71 -27.94 -64.07
C ASN A 21 66.94 -27.41 -65.31
N GLY A 22 66.01 -26.47 -65.10
CA GLY A 22 65.20 -25.86 -66.16
C GLY A 22 63.90 -26.60 -66.53
N VAL A 23 63.61 -27.75 -65.90
CA VAL A 23 62.37 -28.51 -66.12
C VAL A 23 61.42 -28.30 -64.93
N GLU A 24 60.14 -28.01 -65.22
CA GLU A 24 59.10 -27.86 -64.20
C GLU A 24 58.71 -29.21 -63.59
N LEU A 25 58.60 -29.27 -62.27
CA LEU A 25 58.11 -30.45 -61.54
C LEU A 25 56.65 -30.24 -61.12
N GLU A 26 55.72 -30.77 -61.91
CA GLU A 26 54.27 -30.60 -61.72
C GLU A 26 53.79 -31.02 -60.32
N ASN A 27 54.38 -32.07 -59.74
CA ASN A 27 54.03 -32.56 -58.39
C ASN A 27 54.23 -31.52 -57.28
N TYR A 28 55.07 -30.50 -57.52
CA TYR A 28 55.39 -29.43 -56.59
C TYR A 28 54.88 -28.07 -57.08
N THR A 29 54.14 -28.04 -58.19
CA THR A 29 53.48 -26.85 -58.72
C THR A 29 51.99 -26.86 -58.35
N LYS A 30 51.59 -26.10 -57.33
CA LYS A 30 50.18 -25.93 -56.93
C LYS A 30 49.91 -24.65 -56.15
N GLU A 31 48.66 -24.22 -56.15
CA GLU A 31 48.16 -23.23 -55.20
C GLU A 31 47.88 -23.89 -53.86
N GLN A 32 48.44 -23.37 -52.78
CA GLN A 32 48.18 -23.88 -51.44
C GLN A 32 48.46 -22.84 -50.37
N GLU A 33 47.93 -23.10 -49.18
CA GLU A 33 48.22 -22.33 -47.98
C GLU A 33 49.30 -23.03 -47.17
N VAL A 34 50.32 -22.29 -46.76
CA VAL A 34 51.41 -22.79 -45.92
C VAL A 34 51.59 -21.90 -44.70
N VAL A 35 51.89 -22.52 -43.56
CA VAL A 35 52.32 -21.82 -42.35
C VAL A 35 53.85 -21.84 -42.31
N ILE A 36 54.46 -20.66 -42.37
CA ILE A 36 55.91 -20.51 -42.37
C ILE A 36 56.51 -21.04 -41.06
N GLY A 37 57.51 -21.91 -41.17
CA GLY A 37 58.19 -22.61 -40.07
C GLY A 37 57.69 -24.04 -39.80
N LYS A 38 56.71 -24.52 -40.57
CA LYS A 38 56.15 -25.88 -40.46
C LYS A 38 56.64 -26.83 -41.56
N ASN A 39 57.47 -26.36 -42.50
CA ASN A 39 58.03 -27.13 -43.62
C ASN A 39 56.98 -27.85 -44.46
N GLN A 40 55.83 -27.21 -44.69
CA GLN A 40 54.67 -27.82 -45.35
C GLN A 40 54.80 -27.94 -46.87
N TYR A 41 55.66 -27.12 -47.50
CA TYR A 41 55.90 -27.19 -48.94
C TYR A 41 57.08 -28.11 -49.26
N LEU A 42 58.27 -27.77 -48.76
CA LEU A 42 59.50 -28.53 -48.91
C LEU A 42 60.33 -28.43 -47.61
N PRO A 43 61.10 -29.47 -47.24
CA PRO A 43 61.98 -29.41 -46.07
C PRO A 43 62.97 -28.23 -46.13
N ASN A 44 63.01 -27.42 -45.08
CA ASN A 44 63.88 -26.24 -44.92
C ASN A 44 63.66 -25.14 -45.98
N PHE A 45 62.52 -25.17 -46.68
CA PHE A 45 62.16 -24.13 -47.64
C PHE A 45 61.78 -22.82 -46.94
N ASP A 46 61.07 -22.93 -45.82
CA ASP A 46 60.53 -21.80 -45.08
C ASP A 46 61.63 -20.81 -44.66
N ASP A 47 62.83 -21.32 -44.35
CA ASP A 47 64.01 -20.53 -43.99
C ASP A 47 64.43 -19.54 -45.09
N PHE A 48 64.18 -19.85 -46.36
CA PHE A 48 64.47 -18.95 -47.47
C PHE A 48 63.46 -17.81 -47.61
N LEU A 49 62.26 -17.95 -47.02
CA LEU A 49 61.21 -16.93 -47.03
C LEU A 49 61.28 -16.02 -45.81
N ILE A 50 61.69 -16.54 -44.65
CA ILE A 50 61.75 -15.78 -43.40
C ILE A 50 62.68 -14.57 -43.57
N GLY A 51 62.18 -13.39 -43.20
CA GLY A 51 62.90 -12.11 -43.29
C GLY A 51 62.91 -11.47 -44.68
N ARG A 52 62.46 -12.17 -45.74
CA ARG A 52 62.23 -11.56 -47.05
C ARG A 52 61.03 -10.62 -47.01
N LYS A 53 61.07 -9.60 -47.87
CA LYS A 53 59.97 -8.66 -48.05
C LYS A 53 58.85 -9.37 -48.81
N LEU A 54 57.62 -9.28 -48.29
CA LEU A 54 56.44 -9.81 -48.95
C LEU A 54 56.26 -9.06 -50.29
N LYS A 55 56.22 -9.82 -51.38
CA LYS A 55 55.95 -9.34 -52.74
C LYS A 55 54.97 -10.30 -53.38
N SER A 56 54.11 -9.79 -54.26
CA SER A 56 53.17 -10.61 -55.04
C SER A 56 53.86 -11.70 -55.86
N LYS A 57 55.11 -11.48 -56.29
CA LYS A 57 55.97 -12.48 -56.93
C LYS A 57 57.32 -12.59 -56.23
N LEU A 58 57.75 -13.80 -55.94
CA LEU A 58 59.04 -14.11 -55.33
C LEU A 58 59.72 -15.26 -56.08
N GLU A 59 61.02 -15.09 -56.34
CA GLU A 59 61.86 -16.14 -56.92
C GLU A 59 62.96 -16.51 -55.93
N ILE A 60 63.15 -17.82 -55.72
CA ILE A 60 64.13 -18.37 -54.78
C ILE A 60 64.99 -19.39 -55.53
N LYS A 61 66.24 -19.01 -55.79
CA LYS A 61 67.25 -19.92 -56.33
C LYS A 61 67.88 -20.69 -55.18
N VAL A 62 67.74 -22.01 -55.19
CA VAL A 62 68.24 -22.90 -54.14
C VAL A 62 69.06 -24.03 -54.76
N PHE A 63 70.11 -24.44 -54.06
CA PHE A 63 70.86 -25.64 -54.38
C PHE A 63 70.63 -26.66 -53.28
N PHE A 64 69.93 -27.75 -53.60
CA PHE A 64 69.64 -28.78 -52.62
C PHE A 64 70.87 -29.67 -52.40
N PRO A 65 71.19 -30.04 -51.15
CA PRO A 65 72.33 -30.89 -50.86
C PRO A 65 72.14 -32.30 -51.45
N LYS A 66 73.24 -33.04 -51.63
CA LYS A 66 73.19 -34.40 -52.22
C LYS A 66 72.41 -35.41 -51.37
N ASN A 67 72.29 -35.18 -50.06
CA ASN A 67 71.57 -36.01 -49.10
C ASN A 67 70.14 -35.49 -48.80
N TYR A 68 69.55 -34.71 -49.72
CA TYR A 68 68.21 -34.17 -49.53
C TYR A 68 67.13 -35.26 -49.64
N SER A 69 66.07 -35.16 -48.83
CA SER A 69 65.05 -36.21 -48.68
C SER A 69 64.25 -36.53 -49.94
N ILE A 70 64.29 -35.65 -50.95
CA ILE A 70 63.58 -35.82 -52.23
C ILE A 70 64.63 -36.09 -53.32
N ALA A 71 64.70 -37.35 -53.78
CA ALA A 71 65.70 -37.81 -54.75
C ALA A 71 65.64 -37.07 -56.10
N GLU A 72 64.46 -36.60 -56.50
CA GLU A 72 64.24 -35.86 -57.74
C GLU A 72 64.98 -34.51 -57.78
N ILE A 73 65.22 -33.90 -56.61
CA ILE A 73 65.81 -32.57 -56.48
C ILE A 73 67.15 -32.55 -55.73
N ALA A 74 67.51 -33.65 -55.06
CA ALA A 74 68.77 -33.80 -54.34
C ALA A 74 69.99 -33.54 -55.23
N GLY A 75 70.89 -32.67 -54.77
CA GLY A 75 72.12 -32.31 -55.50
C GLY A 75 71.91 -31.45 -56.76
N LYS A 76 70.70 -30.96 -57.04
CA LYS A 76 70.36 -30.19 -58.24
C LYS A 76 70.11 -28.71 -57.94
N LYS A 77 70.37 -27.85 -58.92
CA LYS A 77 70.01 -26.43 -58.87
C LYS A 77 68.53 -26.29 -59.19
N SER A 78 67.81 -25.59 -58.31
CA SER A 78 66.37 -25.42 -58.43
C SER A 78 65.94 -23.97 -58.24
N ILE A 79 64.84 -23.60 -58.88
CA ILE A 79 64.21 -22.29 -58.78
C ILE A 79 62.79 -22.50 -58.30
N ILE A 80 62.42 -21.85 -57.20
CA ILE A 80 61.06 -21.83 -56.66
C ILE A 80 60.47 -20.46 -56.95
N GLU A 81 59.40 -20.44 -57.72
CA GLU A 81 58.62 -19.23 -57.98
C GLU A 81 57.33 -19.27 -57.16
N LEU A 82 57.05 -18.18 -56.45
CA LEU A 82 55.79 -17.94 -55.78
C LEU A 82 55.08 -16.79 -56.49
N SER A 83 53.85 -17.03 -56.93
CA SER A 83 52.97 -16.02 -57.51
C SER A 83 51.73 -15.83 -56.63
N ASP A 84 51.10 -14.66 -56.71
CA ASP A 84 49.89 -14.31 -55.97
C ASP A 84 50.04 -14.49 -54.45
N VAL A 85 51.17 -14.05 -53.88
CA VAL A 85 51.46 -14.22 -52.44
C VAL A 85 50.63 -13.27 -51.59
N GLU A 86 49.77 -13.83 -50.73
CA GLU A 86 48.91 -13.10 -49.79
C GLU A 86 49.18 -13.53 -48.34
N LEU A 87 49.19 -12.56 -47.42
CA LEU A 87 49.30 -12.78 -45.97
C LEU A 87 47.90 -12.83 -45.34
N ILE A 88 47.59 -13.92 -44.64
CA ILE A 88 46.33 -14.07 -43.90
C ILE A 88 46.58 -13.64 -42.44
N SER A 89 46.21 -12.41 -42.06
CA SER A 89 46.49 -11.86 -40.72
C SER A 89 45.45 -12.26 -39.65
N ASN A 90 45.93 -12.64 -38.46
CA ASN A 90 45.18 -13.13 -37.28
C ASN A 90 44.67 -12.03 -36.32
N ASN A 91 44.42 -10.80 -36.79
CA ASN A 91 44.28 -9.61 -35.91
C ASN A 91 43.00 -9.51 -35.04
N ASN A 92 42.03 -10.43 -35.13
CA ASN A 92 40.71 -10.26 -34.46
C ASN A 92 40.52 -11.04 -33.16
N TYR A 93 41.50 -11.82 -32.69
CA TYR A 93 41.28 -12.73 -31.54
C TYR A 93 41.09 -11.99 -30.21
N GLU A 94 41.93 -10.99 -29.90
CA GLU A 94 41.86 -10.24 -28.64
C GLU A 94 40.55 -9.44 -28.51
N GLU A 95 40.01 -8.94 -29.62
CA GLU A 95 38.77 -8.16 -29.62
C GLU A 95 37.54 -9.06 -29.42
N ILE A 96 37.55 -10.27 -29.99
CA ILE A 96 36.53 -11.30 -29.75
C ILE A 96 36.51 -11.72 -28.28
N GLU A 97 37.68 -11.87 -27.65
CA GLU A 97 37.78 -12.26 -26.25
C GLU A 97 37.25 -11.15 -25.31
N LYS A 98 37.59 -9.88 -25.59
CA LYS A 98 37.02 -8.73 -24.86
C LYS A 98 35.50 -8.65 -24.99
N LEU A 99 34.96 -8.83 -26.19
CA LEU A 99 33.51 -8.82 -26.43
C LEU A 99 32.80 -9.97 -25.69
N LYS A 100 33.36 -11.18 -25.69
CA LYS A 100 32.81 -12.33 -24.94
C LYS A 100 32.74 -12.04 -23.45
N ASN A 101 33.78 -11.45 -22.87
CA ASN A 101 33.80 -11.08 -21.46
C ASN A 101 32.75 -9.98 -21.15
N GLN A 102 32.55 -9.02 -22.05
CA GLN A 102 31.49 -8.02 -21.91
C GLN A 102 30.10 -8.63 -21.98
N VAL A 103 29.84 -9.55 -22.91
CA VAL A 103 28.55 -10.25 -23.03
C VAL A 103 28.25 -11.03 -21.76
N SER A 104 29.21 -11.80 -21.26
CA SER A 104 29.07 -12.54 -20.00
C SER A 104 28.77 -11.63 -18.80
N LEU A 105 29.42 -10.45 -18.73
CA LEU A 105 29.14 -9.46 -17.70
C LEU A 105 27.73 -8.86 -17.83
N LEU A 106 27.29 -8.58 -19.06
CA LEU A 106 25.95 -8.03 -19.33
C LEU A 106 24.85 -9.04 -19.00
N GLU A 107 25.03 -10.31 -19.35
CA GLU A 107 24.11 -11.40 -18.98
C GLU A 107 23.95 -11.51 -17.46
N THR A 108 25.07 -11.42 -16.73
CA THR A 108 25.04 -11.43 -15.26
C THR A 108 24.27 -10.22 -14.70
N LYS A 109 24.50 -9.02 -15.25
CA LYS A 109 23.78 -7.80 -14.84
C LYS A 109 22.29 -7.85 -15.19
N LEU A 110 21.93 -8.46 -16.31
CA LEU A 110 20.54 -8.63 -16.71
C LEU A 110 19.82 -9.54 -15.70
N ALA A 111 20.42 -10.70 -15.38
CA ALA A 111 19.86 -11.63 -14.41
C ALA A 111 19.69 -11.00 -13.01
N THR A 112 20.65 -10.20 -12.54
CA THR A 112 20.51 -9.51 -11.25
C THR A 112 19.41 -8.44 -11.27
N LYS A 113 19.27 -7.70 -12.37
CA LYS A 113 18.20 -6.70 -12.53
C LYS A 113 16.82 -7.34 -12.62
N GLU A 114 16.68 -8.48 -13.30
CA GLU A 114 15.43 -9.26 -13.33
C GLU A 114 15.04 -9.74 -11.93
N LEU A 115 16.01 -10.21 -11.14
CA LEU A 115 15.79 -10.64 -9.76
C LEU A 115 15.40 -9.46 -8.84
N GLU A 116 16.03 -8.29 -9.01
CA GLU A 116 15.62 -7.06 -8.32
C GLU A 116 14.18 -6.67 -8.66
N ILE A 117 13.80 -6.66 -9.95
CA ILE A 117 12.43 -6.34 -10.40
C ILE A 117 11.42 -7.32 -9.79
N TYR A 118 11.74 -8.61 -9.78
CA TYR A 118 10.90 -9.64 -9.18
C TYR A 118 10.66 -9.38 -7.68
N ASN A 119 11.73 -9.07 -6.94
CA ASN A 119 11.63 -8.76 -5.52
C ASN A 119 10.87 -7.46 -5.25
N ILE A 120 11.08 -6.42 -6.05
CA ILE A 120 10.36 -5.15 -5.94
C ILE A 120 8.86 -5.37 -6.21
N ASN A 121 8.50 -6.12 -7.24
CA ASN A 121 7.11 -6.41 -7.57
C ASN A 121 6.41 -7.20 -6.45
N ASN A 122 7.08 -8.22 -5.89
CA ASN A 122 6.52 -8.98 -4.77
C ASN A 122 6.39 -8.15 -3.49
N THR A 123 7.40 -7.35 -3.16
CA THR A 123 7.33 -6.47 -1.99
C THR A 123 6.26 -5.39 -2.14
N PHE A 124 6.11 -4.82 -3.34
CA PHE A 124 5.03 -3.88 -3.65
C PHE A 124 3.66 -4.53 -3.51
N LYS A 125 3.46 -5.72 -4.08
CA LYS A 125 2.20 -6.47 -3.99
C LYS A 125 1.82 -6.79 -2.53
N ASN A 126 2.79 -7.21 -1.72
CA ASN A 126 2.57 -7.48 -0.30
C ASN A 126 2.20 -6.22 0.47
N LYS A 127 2.92 -5.10 0.25
CA LYS A 127 2.59 -3.81 0.88
C LYS A 127 1.23 -3.29 0.46
N ALA A 128 0.86 -3.43 -0.81
CA ALA A 128 -0.46 -3.04 -1.30
C ALA A 128 -1.58 -3.83 -0.61
N SER A 129 -1.40 -5.15 -0.47
CA SER A 129 -2.33 -6.04 0.24
C SER A 129 -2.43 -5.71 1.74
N GLU A 130 -1.31 -5.47 2.40
CA GLU A 130 -1.27 -5.08 3.81
C GLU A 130 -1.95 -3.72 4.03
N PHE A 131 -1.71 -2.76 3.14
CA PHE A 131 -2.35 -1.45 3.18
C PHE A 131 -3.87 -1.55 2.97
N SER A 132 -4.33 -2.35 2.00
CA SER A 132 -5.77 -2.57 1.79
C SER A 132 -6.42 -3.24 2.99
N LYS A 133 -5.74 -4.23 3.60
CA LYS A 133 -6.22 -4.91 4.80
C LYS A 133 -6.36 -3.95 5.98
N LYS A 134 -5.31 -3.15 6.27
CA LYS A 134 -5.35 -2.13 7.33
C LYS A 134 -6.43 -1.08 7.10
N THR A 135 -6.63 -0.67 5.85
CA THR A 135 -7.68 0.29 5.48
C THR A 135 -9.06 -0.30 5.74
N GLN A 136 -9.28 -1.55 5.32
CA GLN A 136 -10.53 -2.27 5.55
C GLN A 136 -10.83 -2.45 7.05
N GLU A 137 -9.86 -2.90 7.84
CA GLU A 137 -9.97 -3.03 9.29
C GLU A 137 -10.32 -1.69 9.95
N LYS A 138 -9.70 -0.59 9.49
CA LYS A 138 -9.99 0.74 10.04
C LYS A 138 -11.40 1.22 9.68
N ILE A 139 -11.87 0.95 8.46
CA ILE A 139 -13.25 1.26 8.03
C ILE A 139 -14.25 0.48 8.86
N GLU A 140 -14.02 -0.82 9.06
CA GLU A 140 -14.89 -1.68 9.87
C GLU A 140 -14.95 -1.19 11.31
N GLN A 141 -13.80 -0.85 11.91
CA GLN A 141 -13.74 -0.29 13.24
C GLN A 141 -14.56 1.01 13.35
N VAL A 142 -14.30 1.98 12.48
CA VAL A 142 -15.01 3.28 12.49
C VAL A 142 -16.51 3.10 12.27
N THR A 143 -16.89 2.17 11.39
CA THR A 143 -18.30 1.87 11.11
C THR A 143 -18.99 1.24 12.32
N SER A 144 -18.31 0.33 13.02
CA SER A 144 -18.82 -0.29 14.26
C SER A 144 -19.02 0.75 15.35
N GLU A 145 -18.00 1.57 15.62
CA GLU A 145 -18.05 2.64 16.61
C GLU A 145 -19.18 3.64 16.31
N TYR A 146 -19.35 4.01 15.05
CA TYR A 146 -20.43 4.90 14.62
C TYR A 146 -21.81 4.28 14.81
N ASN A 147 -21.98 3.00 14.45
CA ASN A 147 -23.25 2.29 14.63
C ASN A 147 -23.63 2.16 16.11
N GLU A 148 -22.67 1.83 16.98
CA GLU A 148 -22.88 1.77 18.43
C GLU A 148 -23.32 3.13 18.97
N LYS A 149 -22.66 4.21 18.56
CA LYS A 149 -23.02 5.58 18.94
C LYS A 149 -24.44 5.93 18.49
N LEU A 150 -24.80 5.61 17.24
CA LEU A 150 -26.15 5.84 16.72
C LEU A 150 -27.22 5.08 17.50
N ILE A 151 -26.95 3.85 17.95
CA ILE A 151 -27.88 3.07 18.76
C ILE A 151 -28.11 3.77 20.10
N VAL A 152 -27.04 4.22 20.77
CA VAL A 152 -27.14 4.94 22.05
C VAL A 152 -27.94 6.24 21.87
N GLU A 153 -27.62 7.05 20.86
CA GLU A 153 -28.33 8.30 20.58
C GLU A 153 -29.81 8.07 20.27
N LYS A 154 -30.13 7.06 19.46
CA LYS A 154 -31.53 6.69 19.18
C LYS A 154 -32.29 6.25 20.43
N ASN A 155 -31.64 5.48 21.30
CA ASN A 155 -32.26 5.03 22.55
C ASN A 155 -32.52 6.21 23.49
N GLU A 156 -31.58 7.16 23.60
CA GLU A 156 -31.76 8.38 24.38
C GLU A 156 -32.90 9.26 23.83
N ILE A 157 -32.94 9.47 22.51
CA ILE A 157 -34.03 10.22 21.86
C ILE A 157 -35.37 9.55 22.14
N LYS A 158 -35.46 8.21 22.01
CA LYS A 158 -36.69 7.46 22.28
C LYS A 158 -37.11 7.58 23.75
N LYS A 159 -36.15 7.50 24.67
CA LYS A 159 -36.38 7.58 26.12
C LYS A 159 -36.94 8.93 26.54
N TYR A 160 -36.58 10.02 25.85
CA TYR A 160 -37.02 11.37 26.20
C TYR A 160 -37.90 12.05 25.14
N ALA A 161 -38.45 11.29 24.19
CA ALA A 161 -39.26 11.81 23.09
C ALA A 161 -40.49 12.60 23.56
N LEU A 162 -41.06 12.24 24.72
CA LEU A 162 -42.24 12.89 25.30
C LEU A 162 -41.93 14.16 26.10
N GLN A 163 -40.66 14.54 26.26
CA GLN A 163 -40.28 15.65 27.13
C GLN A 163 -40.99 16.96 26.77
N SER A 164 -40.90 17.40 25.51
CA SER A 164 -41.51 18.66 25.06
C SER A 164 -43.04 18.64 25.13
N PHE A 165 -43.66 17.48 24.91
CA PHE A 165 -45.09 17.29 25.11
C PHE A 165 -45.46 17.47 26.58
N LEU A 166 -44.72 16.86 27.51
CA LEU A 166 -44.98 16.96 28.96
C LEU A 166 -44.80 18.38 29.48
N GLU A 167 -43.78 19.11 29.02
CA GLU A 167 -43.57 20.53 29.37
C GLU A 167 -44.81 21.37 29.02
N SER A 168 -45.41 21.12 27.85
CA SER A 168 -46.62 21.82 27.40
C SER A 168 -47.89 21.29 28.07
N PHE A 169 -47.96 19.99 28.34
CA PHE A 169 -49.11 19.30 28.94
C PHE A 169 -49.25 19.57 30.44
N ALA A 170 -48.14 19.84 31.14
CA ALA A 170 -48.13 20.09 32.57
C ALA A 170 -49.08 21.22 32.99
N ILE A 171 -49.18 22.29 32.18
CA ILE A 171 -50.05 23.44 32.46
C ILE A 171 -51.54 23.08 32.42
N PRO A 172 -52.10 22.58 31.30
CA PRO A 172 -53.51 22.22 31.23
C PRO A 172 -53.87 21.10 32.21
N PHE A 173 -52.97 20.13 32.46
CA PHE A 173 -53.20 19.09 33.45
C PHE A 173 -53.30 19.69 34.87
N ASN A 174 -52.38 20.55 35.28
CA ASN A 174 -52.46 21.23 36.58
C ASN A 174 -53.72 22.09 36.71
N ASN A 175 -54.15 22.77 35.65
CA ASN A 175 -55.41 23.51 35.65
C ASN A 175 -56.62 22.58 35.83
N PHE A 176 -56.60 21.40 35.20
CA PHE A 176 -57.64 20.38 35.36
C PHE A 176 -57.72 19.87 36.81
N ILE A 177 -56.58 19.52 37.42
CA ILE A 177 -56.50 19.15 38.85
C ILE A 177 -57.05 20.29 39.73
N SER A 178 -56.61 21.52 39.47
CA SER A 178 -57.03 22.69 40.25
C SER A 178 -58.54 22.93 40.16
N ALA A 179 -59.13 22.77 38.98
CA ALA A 179 -60.56 22.89 38.76
C ALA A 179 -61.35 21.79 39.50
N ILE A 180 -60.86 20.55 39.48
CA ILE A 180 -61.45 19.43 40.25
C ILE A 180 -61.41 19.77 41.75
N SER A 181 -60.25 20.18 42.28
CA SER A 181 -60.12 20.53 43.70
C SER A 181 -60.99 21.73 44.10
N ALA A 182 -61.15 22.74 43.24
CA ALA A 182 -62.05 23.85 43.50
C ALA A 182 -63.52 23.39 43.55
N GLY A 183 -63.95 22.56 42.59
CA GLY A 183 -65.31 22.03 42.54
C GLY A 183 -65.64 21.07 43.68
N GLN A 184 -64.68 20.31 44.20
CA GLN A 184 -64.85 19.47 45.39
C GLN A 184 -65.18 20.29 46.64
N ASN A 185 -64.73 21.54 46.72
CA ASN A 185 -65.03 22.46 47.81
C ASN A 185 -66.33 23.27 47.57
N SER A 186 -67.09 22.97 46.51
CA SER A 186 -68.36 23.62 46.21
C SER A 186 -69.41 23.29 47.27
N PRO A 187 -70.31 24.24 47.64
CA PRO A 187 -71.42 23.95 48.54
C PRO A 187 -72.51 23.06 47.90
N THR A 188 -72.44 22.80 46.60
CA THR A 188 -73.46 22.04 45.85
C THR A 188 -73.06 20.57 45.69
N GLN A 189 -73.88 19.65 46.17
CA GLN A 189 -73.58 18.20 46.16
C GLN A 189 -73.45 17.65 44.73
N GLU A 190 -74.25 18.14 43.79
CA GLU A 190 -74.20 17.74 42.38
C GLU A 190 -72.83 18.06 41.78
N VAL A 191 -72.26 19.23 42.08
CA VAL A 191 -70.93 19.64 41.61
C VAL A 191 -69.86 18.72 42.20
N GLN A 192 -69.94 18.41 43.49
CA GLN A 192 -69.01 17.47 44.14
C GLN A 192 -69.07 16.07 43.47
N ASN A 193 -70.27 15.58 43.15
CA ASN A 193 -70.45 14.29 42.49
C ASN A 193 -69.81 14.26 41.10
N TYR A 194 -69.93 15.34 40.30
CA TYR A 194 -69.21 15.45 39.03
C TYR A 194 -67.69 15.46 39.21
N CYS A 195 -67.19 16.17 40.23
CA CYS A 195 -65.76 16.19 40.52
C CYS A 195 -65.20 14.82 40.93
N LEU A 196 -65.99 13.94 41.57
CA LEU A 196 -65.60 12.55 41.80
C LEU A 196 -65.34 11.82 40.47
N GLY A 197 -66.24 11.99 39.49
CA GLY A 197 -66.07 11.44 38.15
C GLY A 197 -64.82 11.98 37.43
N PHE A 198 -64.60 13.29 37.46
CA PHE A 198 -63.40 13.89 36.88
C PHE A 198 -62.11 13.46 37.57
N ASN A 199 -62.14 13.21 38.89
CA ASN A 199 -61.00 12.67 39.60
C ASN A 199 -60.64 11.24 39.14
N ILE A 200 -61.63 10.43 38.77
CA ILE A 200 -61.38 9.11 38.15
C ILE A 200 -60.67 9.28 36.80
N VAL A 201 -61.12 10.23 35.98
CA VAL A 201 -60.47 10.53 34.69
C VAL A 201 -59.04 11.05 34.89
N SER A 202 -58.80 11.89 35.90
CA SER A 202 -57.45 12.32 36.28
C SER A 202 -56.54 11.13 36.59
N LYS A 203 -57.02 10.18 37.40
CA LYS A 203 -56.27 8.96 37.71
C LYS A 203 -55.99 8.11 36.47
N GLN A 204 -56.90 8.06 35.50
CA GLN A 204 -56.65 7.37 34.23
C GLN A 204 -55.52 8.03 33.43
N PHE A 205 -55.45 9.36 33.40
CA PHE A 205 -54.32 10.07 32.81
C PHE A 205 -53.01 9.75 33.53
N GLU A 206 -53.01 9.75 34.87
CA GLU A 206 -51.83 9.43 35.67
C GLU A 206 -51.32 8.01 35.39
N ASN A 207 -52.21 7.01 35.36
CA ASN A 207 -51.85 5.64 35.03
C ASN A 207 -51.24 5.52 33.63
N LEU A 208 -51.85 6.17 32.63
CA LEU A 208 -51.33 6.19 31.26
C LEU A 208 -49.93 6.82 31.18
N LEU A 209 -49.72 7.91 31.92
CA LEU A 209 -48.43 8.59 32.00
C LEU A 209 -47.38 7.67 32.65
N GLU A 210 -47.72 7.00 33.75
CA GLU A 210 -46.84 6.03 34.44
C GLU A 210 -46.44 4.85 33.55
N GLU A 211 -47.39 4.29 32.79
CA GLU A 211 -47.12 3.22 31.81
C GLU A 211 -46.11 3.66 30.74
N ASN A 212 -46.03 4.96 30.46
CA ASN A 212 -45.08 5.56 29.51
C ASN A 212 -43.84 6.17 30.18
N GLY A 213 -43.57 5.79 31.44
CA GLY A 213 -42.37 6.19 32.17
C GLY A 213 -42.42 7.59 32.77
N VAL A 214 -43.59 8.21 32.82
CA VAL A 214 -43.80 9.54 33.41
C VAL A 214 -44.31 9.40 34.83
N GLN A 215 -43.67 10.07 35.78
CA GLN A 215 -44.12 10.08 37.18
C GLN A 215 -44.46 11.50 37.61
N LEU A 216 -45.54 11.66 38.35
CA LEU A 216 -45.92 12.95 38.92
C LEU A 216 -45.12 13.19 40.20
N ILE A 217 -44.53 14.37 40.31
CA ILE A 217 -43.83 14.84 41.51
C ILE A 217 -44.86 15.52 42.41
N ARG A 218 -45.18 14.87 43.53
CA ARG A 218 -46.17 15.32 44.52
C ARG A 218 -45.49 15.52 45.88
N PRO A 219 -44.87 16.68 46.13
CA PRO A 219 -44.20 16.93 47.41
C PRO A 219 -45.18 16.86 48.58
N GLU A 220 -44.74 16.27 49.69
CA GLU A 220 -45.54 16.19 50.92
C GLU A 220 -45.47 17.51 51.70
N LEU A 221 -46.61 17.94 52.24
CA LEU A 221 -46.65 19.14 53.07
C LEU A 221 -45.84 18.94 54.36
N ASN A 222 -45.26 20.02 54.87
CA ASN A 222 -44.41 20.06 56.06
C ASN A 222 -43.11 19.24 55.98
N THR A 223 -42.69 18.85 54.76
CA THR A 223 -41.37 18.26 54.51
C THR A 223 -40.37 19.31 54.03
N GLU A 224 -39.09 18.95 54.03
CA GLU A 224 -37.99 19.80 53.56
C GLU A 224 -38.07 20.02 52.05
N PHE A 225 -37.77 21.24 51.62
CA PHE A 225 -37.64 21.58 50.21
C PHE A 225 -36.49 20.82 49.55
N ASN A 226 -36.74 20.24 48.37
CA ASN A 226 -35.70 19.61 47.54
C ASN A 226 -35.57 20.32 46.18
N PRO A 227 -34.51 21.12 45.96
CA PRO A 227 -34.28 21.85 44.71
C PRO A 227 -34.15 20.97 43.45
N GLU A 228 -33.82 19.69 43.59
CA GLU A 228 -33.70 18.78 42.44
C GLU A 228 -35.04 18.48 41.78
N PHE A 229 -36.13 18.53 42.56
CA PHE A 229 -37.48 18.14 42.11
C PHE A 229 -38.52 19.26 42.21
N GLN A 230 -38.17 20.36 42.89
CA GLN A 230 -39.12 21.37 43.33
C GLN A 230 -38.60 22.77 43.04
N GLU A 231 -39.52 23.68 42.74
CA GLU A 231 -39.27 25.09 42.53
C GLU A 231 -40.06 25.90 43.57
N ALA A 232 -39.36 26.68 44.39
CA ALA A 232 -39.99 27.59 45.34
C ALA A 232 -40.46 28.85 44.61
N ILE A 233 -41.77 29.04 44.51
CA ILE A 233 -42.36 30.19 43.79
C ILE A 233 -42.76 31.35 44.71
N ASP A 234 -42.92 31.08 46.00
CA ASP A 234 -43.26 32.08 47.01
C ASP A 234 -42.86 31.61 48.42
N PHE A 235 -42.84 32.54 49.36
CA PHE A 235 -42.60 32.29 50.78
C PHE A 235 -43.74 32.85 51.62
N LYS A 236 -44.23 32.07 52.58
CA LYS A 236 -45.25 32.51 53.54
C LYS A 236 -44.67 32.54 54.95
N GLU A 237 -44.96 33.62 55.66
CA GLU A 237 -44.58 33.76 57.06
C GLU A 237 -45.20 32.65 57.91
N ASP A 238 -44.37 32.04 58.76
CA ASP A 238 -44.76 30.97 59.67
C ASP A 238 -44.00 31.13 60.99
N SER A 239 -44.67 30.89 62.12
CA SER A 239 -44.08 31.06 63.45
C SER A 239 -43.18 29.89 63.86
N GLU A 240 -43.40 28.71 63.28
CA GLU A 240 -42.84 27.46 63.79
C GLU A 240 -41.77 26.86 62.86
N SER A 241 -41.88 27.04 61.55
CA SER A 241 -41.06 26.37 60.55
C SER A 241 -40.32 27.32 59.62
N HIS A 242 -39.17 26.87 59.12
CA HIS A 242 -38.39 27.54 58.09
C HIS A 242 -38.08 26.54 56.98
N ASN A 243 -38.16 26.99 55.72
CA ASN A 243 -37.80 26.22 54.53
C ASN A 243 -38.60 24.92 54.31
N LYS A 244 -39.77 24.78 54.95
CA LYS A 244 -40.67 23.64 54.78
C LYS A 244 -41.76 23.94 53.77
N ILE A 245 -42.23 22.90 53.09
CA ILE A 245 -43.28 23.00 52.07
C ILE A 245 -44.64 23.25 52.73
N LEU A 246 -45.21 24.44 52.58
CA LEU A 246 -46.52 24.79 53.12
C LEU A 246 -47.66 24.51 52.15
N LYS A 247 -47.39 24.62 50.85
CA LYS A 247 -48.39 24.39 49.80
C LYS A 247 -47.73 23.93 48.52
N VAL A 248 -48.33 22.94 47.86
CA VAL A 248 -48.02 22.59 46.47
C VAL A 248 -48.99 23.35 45.57
N VAL A 249 -48.45 24.17 44.66
CA VAL A 249 -49.25 24.99 43.73
C VAL A 249 -49.42 24.29 42.39
N ARG A 250 -48.36 23.62 41.91
CA ARG A 250 -48.39 22.80 40.71
C ARG A 250 -47.60 21.52 40.94
N LEU A 251 -48.15 20.42 40.45
CA LEU A 251 -47.46 19.15 40.40
C LEU A 251 -46.35 19.19 39.35
N GLY A 252 -45.24 18.55 39.66
CA GLY A 252 -44.14 18.36 38.73
C GLY A 252 -44.28 17.05 37.95
N PHE A 253 -43.41 16.86 36.97
CA PHE A 253 -43.35 15.68 36.11
C PHE A 253 -41.89 15.25 35.95
N SER A 254 -41.63 13.97 36.11
CA SER A 254 -40.38 13.33 35.71
C SER A 254 -40.65 12.32 34.60
N LEU A 255 -39.70 12.15 33.68
CA LEU A 255 -39.73 11.18 32.59
C LEU A 255 -38.51 10.29 32.73
N ASN A 256 -38.72 8.99 32.94
CA ASN A 256 -37.66 7.99 33.09
C ASN A 256 -36.58 8.37 34.12
N GLY A 257 -37.00 8.98 35.23
CA GLY A 257 -36.14 9.43 36.33
C GLY A 257 -35.57 10.85 36.19
N ARG A 258 -35.71 11.51 35.03
CA ARG A 258 -35.28 12.89 34.83
C ARG A 258 -36.45 13.85 35.09
N VAL A 259 -36.24 14.87 35.91
CA VAL A 259 -37.23 15.94 36.11
C VAL A 259 -37.38 16.75 34.83
N VAL A 260 -38.60 16.83 34.32
CA VAL A 260 -38.97 17.60 33.11
C VAL A 260 -39.61 18.93 33.51
N VAL A 261 -40.51 18.90 34.49
CA VAL A 261 -41.11 20.09 35.10
C VAL A 261 -41.04 19.93 36.62
N PRO A 262 -40.39 20.83 37.37
CA PRO A 262 -40.36 20.74 38.83
C PRO A 262 -41.75 21.04 39.43
N ALA A 263 -42.00 20.52 40.63
CA ALA A 263 -43.21 20.86 41.37
C ALA A 263 -43.08 22.28 41.96
N SER A 264 -44.05 23.15 41.71
CA SER A 264 -44.05 24.51 42.25
C SER A 264 -44.62 24.52 43.67
N VAL A 265 -43.85 25.02 44.63
CA VAL A 265 -44.19 25.02 46.06
C VAL A 265 -44.06 26.39 46.70
N ILE A 266 -44.82 26.60 47.79
CA ILE A 266 -44.68 27.76 48.69
C ILE A 266 -44.01 27.26 49.96
N LEU A 267 -42.93 27.93 50.37
CA LEU A 267 -42.13 27.56 51.52
C LEU A 267 -42.44 28.41 52.75
N SER A 268 -42.16 27.88 53.94
CA SER A 268 -42.23 28.64 55.18
C SER A 268 -41.02 29.55 55.36
N LYS A 269 -41.28 30.79 55.78
CA LYS A 269 -40.26 31.74 56.19
C LYS A 269 -40.50 32.10 57.66
N LYS A 270 -39.66 31.56 58.53
CA LYS A 270 -39.65 31.92 59.95
C LYS A 270 -39.56 33.43 60.14
N ILE A 271 -40.51 33.98 60.90
CA ILE A 271 -40.50 35.40 61.29
C ILE A 271 -39.33 35.60 62.26
N SER A 272 -38.36 36.41 61.87
CA SER A 272 -37.31 36.90 62.78
C SER A 272 -37.87 38.09 63.55
N ASN A 273 -38.22 37.87 64.83
CA ASN A 273 -38.37 38.98 65.79
C ASN A 273 -37.01 39.57 66.13
#